data_AF-A0A8S2TGB6-F1
#
_entry.id   AF-A0A8S2TGB6-F1
#
_cell.length_a   1.000
_cell.length_b   1.000
_cell.length_c   1.000
_cell.angle_alpha   90.00
_cell.angle_beta   90.00
_cell.angle_gamma   90.00
#
_symmetry.space_group_name_H-M   'P 1'
#
loop_
_entity.id
_entity.type
_entity.pdbx_description
1 polymer ?
#
loop_
_entity_poly.entity_id
_entity_poly.type
_entity_poly.pdbx_seq_one_letter_code
_entity_poly.pdbx_strand_id
1 'polypeptide(L)'
;MVGDRCMPMNSVPAGNVVALSGIDKCLVKTATITTSPDAHNFRVMKFSVSPVVRVAVDAKDPTDHAKLVEGLKKLVQADSLVQVLNENGQ
;
A
#
# COMPACT_ATOMS: atom_id res chain seq x y z
N MET A 1 -5.68 -14.32 -10.50
CA MET A 1 -6.53 -14.80 -9.39
C MET A 1 -7.83 -15.26 -9.99
N VAL A 2 -8.18 -16.54 -9.86
CA VAL A 2 -9.44 -17.08 -10.37
C VAL A 2 -10.33 -17.34 -9.17
N GLY A 3 -11.23 -16.39 -8.88
CA GLY A 3 -11.99 -16.40 -7.63
C GLY A 3 -11.08 -16.35 -6.41
N ASP A 4 -11.32 -17.22 -5.44
CA ASP A 4 -10.56 -17.31 -4.18
C ASP A 4 -9.15 -17.92 -4.32
N ARG A 5 -8.85 -18.58 -5.46
CA ARG A 5 -7.63 -19.38 -5.60
C ARG A 5 -6.53 -18.62 -6.34
N CYS A 6 -5.34 -18.64 -5.76
CA CYS A 6 -4.09 -18.21 -6.41
C CYS A 6 -3.45 -19.43 -7.10
N MET A 7 -3.37 -19.39 -8.44
CA MET A 7 -2.60 -20.37 -9.22
C MET A 7 -1.24 -19.77 -9.57
N PRO A 8 -0.12 -20.45 -9.26
CA PRO A 8 1.20 -20.00 -9.68
C PRO A 8 1.34 -20.15 -11.19
N MET A 9 1.79 -19.08 -11.86
CA MET A 9 2.03 -19.06 -13.31
C MET A 9 3.46 -18.57 -13.55
N ASN A 10 4.15 -19.20 -14.50
CA ASN A 10 5.56 -18.88 -14.79
C ASN A 10 5.72 -17.60 -15.64
N SER A 11 4.73 -17.27 -16.47
CA SER A 11 4.74 -16.06 -17.31
C SER A 11 3.31 -15.67 -17.65
N VAL A 12 3.07 -14.37 -17.81
CA VAL A 12 1.76 -13.81 -18.15
C VAL A 12 1.94 -12.80 -19.30
N PRO A 13 1.12 -12.85 -20.37
CA PRO A 13 1.22 -11.91 -21.47
C PRO A 13 0.78 -10.49 -21.05
N ALA A 14 1.19 -9.50 -21.85
CA ALA A 14 0.83 -8.11 -21.63
C ALA A 14 -0.69 -7.90 -21.67
N GLY A 15 -1.21 -7.06 -20.78
CA GLY A 15 -2.64 -6.71 -20.69
C GLY A 15 -3.45 -7.49 -19.66
N ASN A 16 -2.85 -8.49 -19.00
CA ASN A 16 -3.52 -9.26 -17.94
C ASN A 16 -3.23 -8.70 -16.54
N VAL A 17 -4.19 -8.88 -15.62
CA VAL A 17 -4.05 -8.53 -14.20
C VAL A 17 -3.50 -9.72 -13.42
N VAL A 18 -2.38 -9.53 -12.73
CA VAL A 18 -1.71 -10.55 -11.92
C VAL A 18 -1.56 -10.10 -10.48
N ALA A 19 -1.63 -11.06 -9.56
CA ALA A 19 -1.25 -10.84 -8.17
C ALA A 19 0.25 -11.12 -8.04
N LEU A 20 1.01 -10.16 -7.53
CA LEU A 20 2.43 -10.28 -7.24
C LEU A 20 2.62 -10.37 -5.73
N SER A 21 3.45 -11.32 -5.29
CA SER A 21 3.81 -11.48 -3.89
C SER A 21 5.31 -11.22 -3.69
N GLY A 22 5.70 -10.73 -2.52
CA GLY A 22 7.10 -10.48 -2.15
C GLY A 22 7.62 -9.05 -2.37
N ILE A 23 6.79 -8.15 -2.92
CA ILE A 23 7.16 -6.75 -3.23
C ILE A 23 6.60 -5.72 -2.23
N ASP A 24 5.91 -6.18 -1.18
CA ASP A 24 5.23 -5.35 -0.17
C ASP A 24 6.17 -4.36 0.54
N LYS A 25 7.44 -4.73 0.74
CA LYS A 25 8.43 -3.89 1.45
C LYS A 25 8.89 -2.67 0.65
N CYS A 26 8.80 -2.73 -0.68
CA CYS A 26 9.32 -1.68 -1.57
C CYS A 26 8.21 -0.74 -2.06
N LEU A 27 6.95 -1.13 -1.89
CA LEU A 27 5.80 -0.42 -2.43
C LEU A 27 4.94 0.12 -1.30
N VAL A 28 4.74 1.44 -1.30
CA VAL A 28 3.90 2.09 -0.28
C VAL A 28 2.46 2.27 -0.79
N LYS A 29 2.27 2.73 -2.03
CA LYS A 29 0.93 3.02 -2.58
C LYS A 29 0.77 2.69 -4.05
N THR A 30 1.75 3.07 -4.87
CA THR A 30 1.78 2.77 -6.30
C THR A 30 3.23 2.79 -6.74
N ALA A 31 3.65 1.80 -7.52
CA ALA A 31 4.85 1.95 -8.31
C ALA A 31 4.76 1.17 -9.60
N THR A 32 5.72 1.46 -10.46
CA THR A 32 5.90 0.79 -11.75
C THR A 32 7.12 -0.10 -11.63
N ILE A 33 6.94 -1.39 -11.92
CA ILE A 33 8.04 -2.36 -11.95
C ILE A 33 8.56 -2.41 -13.39
N THR A 34 9.85 -2.20 -13.56
CA THR A 34 10.54 -2.25 -14.84
C THR A 34 11.85 -3.01 -14.69
N THR A 35 12.34 -3.58 -15.79
CA THR A 35 13.68 -4.15 -15.88
C THR A 35 14.71 -3.13 -16.40
N SER A 36 14.27 -2.01 -16.97
CA SER A 36 15.15 -0.96 -17.49
C SER A 36 15.38 0.17 -16.48
N PRO A 37 16.62 0.65 -16.31
CA PRO A 37 16.96 1.72 -15.36
C PRO A 37 16.43 3.10 -15.77
N ASP A 38 16.21 3.33 -17.07
CA ASP A 38 15.73 4.61 -17.62
C ASP A 38 14.19 4.70 -17.71
N ALA A 39 13.44 3.78 -17.10
CA ALA A 39 11.98 3.84 -17.19
C ALA A 39 11.40 4.91 -16.27
N HIS A 40 10.55 5.76 -16.84
CA HIS A 40 9.74 6.69 -16.05
C HIS A 40 8.58 5.97 -15.37
N ASN A 41 8.29 6.38 -14.14
CA ASN A 41 7.13 5.91 -13.41
C ASN A 41 5.83 6.36 -14.08
N PHE A 42 4.80 5.52 -13.99
CA PHE A 42 3.45 5.95 -14.35
C PHE A 42 3.01 7.10 -13.43
N ARG A 43 2.20 8.01 -13.99
CA ARG A 43 1.61 9.11 -13.24
C ARG A 43 0.84 8.55 -12.04
N VAL A 44 1.20 9.03 -10.85
CA VAL A 44 0.55 8.64 -9.59
C VAL A 44 -0.95 8.89 -9.69
N MET A 45 -1.74 7.93 -9.18
CA MET A 45 -3.20 8.03 -9.16
C MET A 45 -3.62 9.27 -8.37
N LYS A 46 -4.45 10.12 -8.98
CA LYS A 46 -5.09 11.25 -8.30
C LYS A 46 -6.49 10.82 -7.89
N PHE A 47 -6.73 10.72 -6.59
CA PHE A 47 -8.09 10.53 -6.08
C PHE A 47 -8.85 11.84 -6.18
N SER A 48 -10.08 11.79 -6.71
CA SER A 48 -10.93 12.98 -6.84
C SER A 48 -11.45 13.48 -5.48
N VAL A 49 -11.31 12.66 -4.43
CA VAL A 49 -11.79 12.93 -3.08
C VAL A 49 -10.62 13.07 -2.12
N SER A 50 -10.68 14.09 -1.27
CA SER A 50 -9.73 14.27 -0.17
C SER A 50 -10.31 13.65 1.10
N PRO A 51 -9.49 12.98 1.95
CA PRO A 51 -9.97 12.46 3.22
C PRO A 51 -10.36 13.62 4.16
N VAL A 52 -11.63 13.64 4.57
CA VAL A 52 -12.19 14.70 5.44
C VAL A 52 -12.36 14.27 6.90
N VAL A 53 -12.50 12.97 7.14
CA VAL A 53 -12.72 12.42 8.48
C VAL A 53 -11.37 12.19 9.16
N ARG A 54 -11.22 12.70 10.38
CA ARG A 54 -10.04 12.50 11.22
C ARG A 54 -10.47 11.84 12.52
N VAL A 55 -9.73 10.81 12.93
CA VAL A 55 -9.96 10.08 14.18
C VAL A 55 -8.62 9.99 14.90
N ALA A 56 -8.58 10.43 16.15
CA ALA A 56 -7.45 10.19 17.03
C ALA A 56 -7.55 8.75 17.56
N VAL A 57 -6.48 7.97 17.39
CA VAL A 57 -6.40 6.58 17.86
C VAL A 57 -5.21 6.48 18.79
N ASP A 58 -5.44 5.97 19.99
CA ASP A 58 -4.41 5.77 21.00
C ASP A 58 -4.36 4.30 21.43
N ALA A 59 -3.19 3.84 21.86
CA ALA A 59 -3.02 2.47 22.33
C ALA A 59 -3.52 2.35 23.78
N LYS A 60 -4.47 1.44 24.02
CA LYS A 60 -4.99 1.20 25.38
C LYS A 60 -3.89 0.77 26.36
N ASP A 61 -2.93 0.00 25.88
CA ASP A 61 -1.77 -0.45 26.63
C ASP A 61 -0.49 0.20 26.04
N PRO A 62 0.33 0.90 26.83
CA PRO A 62 1.49 1.64 26.32
C PRO A 62 2.58 0.73 25.73
N THR A 63 2.60 -0.55 26.11
CA THR A 63 3.52 -1.57 25.59
C THR A 63 3.25 -1.91 24.11
N ASP A 64 2.03 -1.69 23.63
CA ASP A 64 1.61 -2.04 22.27
C ASP A 64 1.72 -0.88 21.27
N HIS A 65 2.28 0.26 21.68
CA HIS A 65 2.43 1.44 20.81
C HIS A 65 3.21 1.12 19.52
N ALA A 66 4.27 0.30 19.60
CA ALA A 66 5.03 -0.12 18.42
C ALA A 66 4.20 -0.97 17.44
N LYS A 67 3.29 -1.81 17.95
CA LYS A 67 2.39 -2.64 17.13
C LYS A 67 1.32 -1.79 16.45
N LEU A 68 0.82 -0.75 17.11
CA LEU A 68 -0.11 0.20 16.51
C LEU A 68 0.54 0.91 15.31
N VAL A 69 1.76 1.42 15.46
CA VAL A 69 2.51 2.08 14.37
C VAL A 69 2.73 1.14 13.18
N GLU A 70 3.06 -0.13 13.43
CA GLU A 70 3.22 -1.11 12.35
C GLU A 70 1.89 -1.43 11.66
N GLY A 71 0.80 -1.57 12.42
CA GLY A 71 -0.54 -1.79 11.88
C GLY A 71 -1.03 -0.62 11.02
N LEU A 72 -0.77 0.61 11.47
CA LEU A 72 -1.11 1.83 10.73
C LEU A 72 -0.34 1.93 9.41
N LYS A 73 0.94 1.51 9.36
CA LYS A 73 1.71 1.45 8.11
C LYS A 73 1.10 0.46 7.12
N LYS A 74 0.68 -0.71 7.59
CA LYS A 74 -0.02 -1.72 6.76
C LYS A 74 -1.36 -1.21 6.26
N LEU A 75 -2.09 -0.44 7.07
CA LEU A 75 -3.36 0.16 6.66
C LEU A 75 -3.18 1.18 5.53
N VAL A 76 -2.12 2.00 5.59
CA VAL A 76 -1.79 2.96 4.53
C VAL A 76 -1.41 2.29 3.21
N GLN A 77 -0.88 1.07 3.26
CA GLN A 77 -0.59 0.26 2.07
C GLN A 77 -1.85 -0.34 1.46
N ALA A 78 -2.83 -0.71 2.28
CA ALA A 78 -4.09 -1.29 1.82
C ALA A 78 -5.06 -0.23 1.26
N ASP A 79 -5.21 0.91 1.94
CA ASP A 79 -6.17 1.95 1.61
C ASP A 79 -5.49 3.25 1.17
N SER A 80 -5.75 3.63 -0.09
CA SER A 80 -5.14 4.80 -0.71
C SER A 80 -5.60 6.15 -0.14
N LEU A 81 -6.77 6.17 0.50
CA LEU A 81 -7.38 7.36 1.10
C LEU A 81 -6.96 7.58 2.57
N VAL A 82 -6.32 6.60 3.20
CA VAL A 82 -5.88 6.72 4.59
C VAL A 82 -4.56 7.49 4.66
N GLN A 83 -4.53 8.49 5.53
CA GLN A 83 -3.36 9.26 5.87
C GLN A 83 -3.14 9.16 7.38
N VAL A 84 -1.96 8.68 7.76
CA VAL A 84 -1.54 8.60 9.16
C VAL A 84 -0.64 9.79 9.41
N LEU A 85 -1.04 10.65 10.36
CA LEU A 85 -0.31 11.83 10.78
C LEU A 85 0.03 11.61 12.26
N ASN A 86 1.32 11.63 12.62
CA ASN A 86 1.67 11.63 14.03
C ASN A 86 1.53 13.05 14.59
N GLU A 87 1.25 13.13 15.89
CA GLU A 87 1.00 14.39 16.62
C GLU A 87 2.19 15.37 16.55
N ASN A 88 3.38 14.87 16.18
CA ASN A 88 4.60 15.64 15.95
C ASN A 88 4.73 16.19 14.50
N GLY A 89 3.69 16.09 13.67
CA GLY A 89 3.70 16.65 12.31
C GLY A 89 4.63 15.93 11.33
N GLN A 90 4.92 14.65 11.57
CA GLN A 90 5.73 13.77 10.70
C GLN A 90 4.99 12.50 10.33
#